data_AF-A0A6V8N017-F1
#
_entry.id   AF-A0A6V8N017-F1
#
_cell.length_a   1.000
_cell.length_b   1.000
_cell.length_c   1.000
_cell.angle_alpha   90.00
_cell.angle_beta   90.00
_cell.angle_gamma   90.00
#
_symmetry.space_group_name_H-M   'P 1'
#
loop_
_entity.id
_entity.type
_entity.pdbx_description
1 polymer ?
#
loop_
_entity_poly.entity_id
_entity_poly.type
_entity_poly.pdbx_seq_one_letter_code
_entity_poly.pdbx_strand_id
1 'polypeptide(L)'
;MRKVLNAGRGWVTAGYVLVVLLGYVDYLTGDYSLLLFYLAPVSLIAWQGGRRGALLVSLLAGLARYVSDYYSHSALTFKPWQSLEDTALIVAVAFLVLVMKKLMTESRV
;
A
#
# COMPACT_ATOMS: atom_id res chain seq x y z
N MET A 1 4.88 -28.95 -6.59
CA MET A 1 4.15 -27.97 -5.73
C MET A 1 5.01 -26.83 -5.14
N ARG A 2 6.35 -26.95 -4.97
CA ARG A 2 7.21 -25.86 -4.44
C ARG A 2 7.34 -24.60 -5.33
N LYS A 3 7.22 -24.71 -6.66
CA LYS A 3 7.36 -23.56 -7.59
C LYS A 3 6.24 -22.51 -7.45
N VAL A 4 5.01 -22.91 -7.14
CA VAL A 4 3.86 -21.99 -7.02
C VAL A 4 3.93 -21.15 -5.74
N LEU A 5 4.45 -21.73 -4.64
CA LEU A 5 4.69 -21.02 -3.38
C LEU A 5 5.79 -19.93 -3.50
N ASN A 6 6.79 -20.15 -4.36
CA ASN A 6 7.87 -19.18 -4.59
C ASN A 6 7.44 -18.02 -5.48
N ALA A 7 6.58 -18.27 -6.47
CA ALA A 7 5.99 -17.21 -7.28
C ALA A 7 5.23 -16.21 -6.39
N GLY A 8 4.46 -16.72 -5.41
CA GLY A 8 3.73 -15.86 -4.48
C GLY A 8 4.61 -14.95 -3.63
N ARG A 9 5.80 -15.44 -3.22
CA ARG A 9 6.80 -14.63 -2.51
C ARG A 9 7.43 -13.57 -3.41
N GLY A 10 7.74 -13.89 -4.66
CA GLY A 10 8.32 -12.95 -5.62
C GLY A 10 7.44 -11.72 -5.85
N TRP A 11 6.12 -11.92 -6.00
CA TRP A 11 5.17 -10.81 -6.17
C TRP A 11 5.03 -9.93 -4.93
N VAL A 12 5.12 -10.51 -3.73
CA VAL A 12 5.10 -9.75 -2.48
C VAL A 12 6.34 -8.88 -2.37
N THR A 13 7.53 -9.42 -2.64
CA THR A 13 8.78 -8.65 -2.64
C THR A 13 8.75 -7.54 -3.70
N ALA A 14 8.30 -7.83 -4.92
CA ALA A 14 8.13 -6.83 -5.96
C ALA A 14 7.16 -5.72 -5.55
N GLY A 15 6.05 -6.06 -4.89
CA GLY A 15 5.10 -5.09 -4.35
C GLY A 15 5.74 -4.13 -3.33
N TYR A 16 6.58 -4.63 -2.43
CA TYR A 16 7.24 -3.78 -1.44
C TYR A 16 8.25 -2.84 -2.10
N VAL A 17 9.02 -3.34 -3.07
CA VAL A 17 9.92 -2.51 -3.87
C VAL A 17 9.13 -1.42 -4.60
N LEU A 18 7.96 -1.75 -5.15
CA LEU A 18 7.10 -0.78 -5.84
C LEU A 18 6.59 0.32 -4.89
N VAL A 19 6.20 -0.01 -3.66
CA VAL A 19 5.79 0.98 -2.65
C VAL A 19 6.93 1.94 -2.31
N VAL A 20 8.15 1.43 -2.16
CA VAL A 20 9.33 2.28 -1.89
C VAL A 20 9.63 3.19 -3.08
N LEU A 21 9.57 2.68 -4.30
CA LEU A 21 9.76 3.48 -5.52
C LEU A 21 8.68 4.55 -5.65
N LEU A 22 7.42 4.21 -5.39
CA LEU A 22 6.32 5.17 -5.39
C LEU A 22 6.53 6.25 -4.33
N GLY A 23 6.97 5.89 -3.11
CA GLY A 23 7.34 6.86 -2.07
C GLY A 23 8.40 7.86 -2.51
N TYR A 24 9.43 7.37 -3.20
CA TYR A 24 10.47 8.23 -3.73
C TYR A 24 9.96 9.15 -4.85
N VAL A 25 9.11 8.64 -5.74
CA VAL A 25 8.51 9.46 -6.80
C VAL A 25 7.53 10.49 -6.21
N ASP A 26 6.71 10.10 -5.22
CA ASP A 26 5.79 11.00 -4.51
C ASP A 26 6.55 12.20 -3.93
N TYR A 27 7.68 11.93 -3.28
CA TYR A 27 8.58 12.97 -2.76
C TYR A 27 9.13 13.91 -3.85
N LEU A 28 9.47 13.39 -5.03
CA LEU A 28 9.96 14.21 -6.14
C LEU A 28 8.85 15.02 -6.83
N THR A 29 7.62 14.50 -6.84
CA THR A 29 6.50 15.11 -7.57
C THR A 29 5.80 16.17 -6.72
N GLY A 30 5.85 16.02 -5.39
CA GLY A 30 5.46 17.01 -4.38
C GLY A 30 3.96 17.28 -4.31
N ASP A 31 3.44 18.07 -5.27
CA ASP A 31 2.06 18.57 -5.26
C ASP A 31 1.05 17.58 -5.88
N TYR A 32 1.52 16.55 -6.58
CA TYR A 32 0.65 15.57 -7.23
C TYR A 32 0.36 14.39 -6.31
N SER A 33 -0.92 14.12 -6.07
CA SER A 33 -1.35 12.96 -5.30
C SER A 33 -1.17 11.66 -6.12
N LEU A 34 -0.12 10.88 -5.80
CA LEU A 34 0.08 9.54 -6.38
C LEU A 34 -0.71 8.43 -5.67
N LEU A 35 -1.72 8.77 -4.86
CA LEU A 35 -2.47 7.85 -4.01
C LEU A 35 -2.99 6.62 -4.75
N LEU A 36 -3.57 6.82 -5.94
CA LEU A 36 -4.13 5.76 -6.75
C LEU A 36 -3.07 4.70 -7.13
N PHE A 37 -1.82 5.11 -7.33
CA PHE A 37 -0.74 4.20 -7.68
C PHE A 37 -0.32 3.32 -6.51
N TYR A 38 -0.50 3.77 -5.25
CA TYR A 38 -0.24 2.94 -4.07
C TYR A 38 -1.26 1.80 -3.91
N LEU A 39 -2.48 1.94 -4.46
CA LEU A 39 -3.51 0.92 -4.31
C LEU A 39 -3.14 -0.39 -5.02
N ALA A 40 -2.42 -0.32 -6.14
CA ALA A 40 -2.02 -1.50 -6.91
C ALA A 40 -1.07 -2.44 -6.13
N PRO A 41 0.11 -1.99 -5.63
CA PRO A 41 0.99 -2.85 -4.86
C PRO A 41 0.40 -3.23 -3.50
N VAL A 42 -0.41 -2.35 -2.88
CA VAL A 42 -1.13 -2.66 -1.63
C VAL A 42 -2.10 -3.81 -1.83
N SER A 43 -2.91 -3.76 -2.89
CA SER A 43 -3.86 -4.83 -3.23
C SER A 43 -3.16 -6.14 -3.55
N LEU A 44 -2.06 -6.08 -4.31
CA LEU A 44 -1.25 -7.26 -4.64
C LEU A 44 -0.68 -7.93 -3.38
N ILE A 45 -0.08 -7.15 -2.47
CA ILE A 45 0.50 -7.67 -1.23
C ILE A 45 -0.59 -8.15 -0.26
N ALA A 46 -1.71 -7.45 -0.14
CA ALA A 46 -2.83 -7.89 0.68
C ALA A 46 -3.40 -9.23 0.19
N TRP A 47 -3.52 -9.38 -1.13
CA TRP A 47 -4.00 -10.61 -1.74
C TRP A 47 -3.02 -11.77 -1.56
N GLN A 48 -1.72 -11.58 -1.81
CA GLN A 48 -0.76 -12.68 -1.76
C GLN A 48 -0.13 -12.91 -0.38
N GLY A 49 0.20 -11.83 0.33
CA GLY A 49 0.80 -11.84 1.67
C GLY A 49 -0.20 -12.02 2.81
N GLY A 50 -1.51 -12.01 2.51
CA GLY A 50 -2.56 -12.20 3.51
C GLY A 50 -2.54 -11.12 4.60
N ARG A 51 -3.07 -11.44 5.79
CA ARG A 51 -3.32 -10.45 6.84
C ARG A 51 -2.05 -9.72 7.32
N ARG A 52 -0.93 -10.42 7.45
CA ARG A 52 0.35 -9.83 7.85
C ARG A 52 0.92 -8.93 6.75
N GLY A 53 0.85 -9.37 5.48
CA GLY A 53 1.29 -8.57 4.34
C GLY A 53 0.48 -7.28 4.19
N ALA A 54 -0.85 -7.37 4.31
CA ALA A 54 -1.74 -6.22 4.26
C ALA A 54 -1.43 -5.18 5.35
N LEU A 55 -1.18 -5.62 6.59
CA LEU A 55 -0.82 -4.69 7.67
C LEU A 55 0.51 -3.99 7.40
N LEU A 56 1.54 -4.76 7.02
CA LEU A 56 2.88 -4.21 6.76
C LEU A 56 2.87 -3.24 5.58
N VAL A 57 2.22 -3.59 4.47
CA VAL A 57 2.18 -2.71 3.29
C VAL A 57 1.40 -1.43 3.56
N SER A 58 0.32 -1.49 4.34
CA SER A 58 -0.47 -0.30 4.68
C SER A 58 0.32 0.66 5.57
N LEU A 59 1.07 0.12 6.54
CA LEU A 59 1.96 0.91 7.38
C LEU A 59 3.08 1.56 6.57
N LEU A 60 3.73 0.81 5.66
CA LEU A 60 4.79 1.34 4.82
C LEU A 60 4.29 2.42 3.85
N ALA A 61 3.14 2.20 3.22
CA ALA A 61 2.56 3.16 2.31
C ALA A 61 2.09 4.44 3.03
N GLY A 62 1.47 4.31 4.21
CA GLY A 62 1.10 5.46 5.05
C GLY A 62 2.33 6.25 5.52
N LEU A 63 3.39 5.56 5.94
CA LEU A 63 4.67 6.20 6.32
C LEU A 63 5.32 6.92 5.14
N ALA A 64 5.38 6.27 3.96
CA ALA A 64 5.95 6.87 2.76
C ALA A 64 5.23 8.16 2.40
N ARG A 65 3.89 8.16 2.50
CA ARG A 65 3.05 9.31 2.21
C ARG A 65 3.19 10.43 3.23
N TYR A 66 3.22 10.09 4.52
CA TYR A 66 3.46 11.06 5.59
C TYR A 66 4.82 11.75 5.44
N VAL A 67 5.87 10.98 5.14
CA VAL A 67 7.21 11.51 4.88
C VAL A 67 7.19 12.41 3.64
N SER A 68 6.54 11.96 2.56
CA SER A 68 6.40 12.76 1.34
C SER A 68 5.73 14.11 1.63
N ASP A 69 4.58 14.10 2.31
CA ASP A 69 3.84 15.32 2.63
C ASP A 69 4.66 16.27 3.51
N TYR A 70 5.36 15.72 4.51
CA TYR A 70 6.17 16.49 5.46
C TYR A 70 7.33 17.22 4.78
N TYR A 71 8.00 16.58 3.82
CA TYR A 71 9.15 17.18 3.14
C TYR A 71 8.79 17.99 1.88
N SER A 72 7.67 17.68 1.23
CA SER A 72 7.29 18.33 -0.03
C SER A 72 6.53 19.64 0.17
N HIS A 73 5.77 19.77 1.26
CA HIS A 73 4.99 20.97 1.52
C HIS A 73 5.75 21.97 2.40
N SER A 74 5.64 23.26 2.07
CA SER A 74 6.06 24.32 3.00
C SER A 74 5.24 24.27 4.29
N ALA A 75 5.78 24.73 5.42
CA ALA A 75 5.13 24.69 6.73
C ALA A 75 3.74 25.38 6.77
N LEU A 76 3.42 26.23 5.78
CA LEU A 76 2.13 26.91 5.64
C LEU A 76 1.08 26.08 4.88
N THR A 77 1.50 25.09 4.10
CA THR A 77 0.63 24.27 3.24
C THR A 77 0.49 22.84 3.74
N PHE A 78 1.37 22.40 4.67
CA PHE A 78 1.29 21.08 5.27
C PHE A 78 -0.02 20.89 6.05
N LYS A 79 -0.89 20.03 5.52
CA LYS A 79 -2.15 19.63 6.14
C LYS A 79 -2.03 18.19 6.63
N PRO A 80 -1.70 17.96 7.92
CA PRO A 80 -1.51 16.60 8.43
C PRO A 80 -2.77 15.72 8.30
N TRP A 81 -3.96 16.32 8.24
CA TRP A 81 -5.20 15.57 8.02
C TRP A 81 -5.22 14.89 6.64
N GLN A 82 -4.66 15.51 5.60
CA GLN A 82 -4.66 14.97 4.23
C GLN A 82 -3.93 13.63 4.18
N SER A 83 -2.77 13.57 4.83
CA SER A 83 -1.97 12.35 4.95
C SER A 83 -2.70 11.26 5.74
N LEU A 84 -3.48 11.64 6.77
CA LEU A 84 -4.29 10.70 7.54
C LEU A 84 -5.44 10.12 6.71
N GLU A 85 -6.13 10.94 5.91
CA GLU A 85 -7.20 10.47 5.02
C GLU A 85 -6.68 9.50 3.97
N ASP A 86 -5.52 9.81 3.37
CA ASP A 86 -4.89 8.96 2.39
C ASP A 86 -4.43 7.62 2.98
N THR A 87 -3.86 7.66 4.19
CA THR A 87 -3.48 6.45 4.93
C THR A 87 -4.71 5.62 5.28
N ALA A 88 -5.80 6.26 5.72
CA ALA A 88 -7.05 5.58 6.03
C ALA A 88 -7.65 4.90 4.80
N LEU A 89 -7.61 5.55 3.64
CA LEU A 89 -8.04 4.98 2.36
C LEU A 89 -7.22 3.72 2.01
N ILE A 90 -5.89 3.81 2.09
CA ILE A 90 -4.99 2.69 1.79
C ILE A 90 -5.28 1.49 2.72
N VAL A 91 -5.44 1.74 4.02
CA VAL A 91 -5.79 0.70 5.01
C VAL A 91 -7.15 0.08 4.70
N ALA A 92 -8.15 0.90 4.38
CA ALA A 92 -9.49 0.43 4.04
C ALA A 92 -9.47 -0.47 2.79
N VAL A 93 -8.73 -0.09 1.74
CA VAL A 93 -8.56 -0.90 0.53
C VAL A 93 -7.83 -2.21 0.84
N ALA A 94 -6.73 -2.18 1.60
CA ALA A 94 -6.01 -3.38 1.99
C ALA A 94 -6.92 -4.35 2.76
N PHE A 95 -7.77 -3.83 3.66
CA PHE A 95 -8.72 -4.64 4.41
C PHE A 95 -9.84 -5.20 3.52
N LEU A 96 -10.38 -4.41 2.60
CA LEU A 96 -11.40 -4.86 1.65
C LEU A 96 -10.88 -6.04 0.82
N VAL A 97 -9.65 -5.94 0.31
CA VAL A 97 -9.00 -7.01 -0.46
C VAL A 97 -8.83 -8.29 0.38
N LEU A 98 -8.49 -8.16 1.67
CA LEU A 98 -8.43 -9.30 2.58
C LEU A 98 -9.79 -9.97 2.79
N VAL A 99 -10.84 -9.17 3.00
CA VAL A 99 -12.20 -9.67 3.19
C VAL A 99 -12.68 -10.37 1.93
N MET A 100 -12.49 -9.75 0.76
CA MET A 100 -12.82 -10.37 -0.53
C MET A 100 -12.11 -11.72 -0.71
N LYS A 101 -10.81 -11.78 -0.41
CA LYS A 101 -10.04 -13.04 -0.48
C LYS A 101 -10.62 -14.10 0.46
N LYS A 102 -10.97 -13.71 1.68
CA LYS A 102 -11.56 -14.62 2.67
C LYS A 102 -12.89 -15.19 2.17
N LEU A 103 -13.80 -14.34 1.72
CA LEU A 103 -15.12 -14.73 1.20
C LEU A 103 -15.01 -15.65 -0.02
N MET A 104 -14.09 -15.36 -0.94
CA MET A 104 -13.86 -16.20 -2.12
C MET A 104 -13.22 -17.56 -1.81
N THR A 105 -12.56 -17.68 -0.67
CA THR A 105 -11.93 -18.94 -0.24
C THR A 105 -12.93 -19.78 0.55
N GLU A 106 -13.75 -19.15 1.40
CA GLU A 106 -14.81 -19.82 2.18
C GLU A 106 -15.95 -20.35 1.29
N SER A 107 -16.28 -19.68 0.18
CA SER A 107 -17.30 -20.17 -0.76
C SER A 107 -16.87 -21.38 -1.60
N ARG A 108 -15.59 -21.76 -1.56
CA ARG A 108 -15.03 -22.88 -2.34
C ARG A 108 -14.84 -24.17 -1.53
N VAL A 109 -15.22 -24.19 -0.25
CA VAL A 109 -15.19 -25.36 0.63
C VAL A 109 -16.62 -25.84 0.86
#